data_AF-A0A8T5E4V6-F1
#
_entry.id   AF-A0A8T5E4V6-F1
#
_cell.length_a   1.000
_cell.length_b   1.000
_cell.length_c   1.000
_cell.angle_alpha   90.00
_cell.angle_beta   90.00
_cell.angle_gamma   90.00
#
_symmetry.space_group_name_H-M   'P 1'
#
loop_
_entity.id
_entity.type
_entity.pdbx_description
1 polymer ?
#
loop_
_entity_poly.entity_id
_entity_poly.type
_entity_poly.pdbx_seq_one_letter_code
_entity_poly.pdbx_strand_id
1 'polypeptide(L)'
;MGVQDLEKLFNINQQIKQIDEENYYNFMIDTDTKEGKTRIIIDEFGTWKKVPFLTEEEAQKFRKKGFRQFVPDLIDFKNKVIIEYQEESKGRQGVLRRRGKINKKGHDEFSDEDKDIFYELAKFNQLKIWENTPPEKQKEELREFLKIFSSKN
;
A
#
# COMPACT_ATOMS: atom_id res chain seq x y z
N MET A 1 -7.06 -8.26 -7.20
CA MET A 1 -5.80 -8.04 -7.92
C MET A 1 -5.77 -9.03 -9.07
N GLY A 2 -5.49 -8.59 -10.30
CA GLY A 2 -5.28 -9.51 -11.42
C GLY A 2 -3.96 -10.26 -11.24
N VAL A 3 -3.77 -11.36 -11.98
CA VAL A 3 -2.49 -12.13 -11.95
C VAL A 3 -1.31 -11.25 -12.35
N GLN A 4 -1.52 -10.32 -13.29
CA GLN A 4 -0.50 -9.37 -13.78
C GLN A 4 -0.08 -8.35 -12.71
N ASP A 5 -1.03 -7.85 -11.92
CA ASP A 5 -0.77 -6.92 -10.82
C ASP A 5 0.11 -7.60 -9.75
N LEU A 6 -0.20 -8.85 -9.40
CA LEU A 6 0.54 -9.63 -8.41
C LEU A 6 2.00 -9.88 -8.85
N GLU A 7 2.22 -10.20 -10.12
CA GLU A 7 3.55 -10.41 -10.69
C GLU A 7 4.42 -9.14 -10.59
N LYS A 8 3.85 -7.96 -10.85
CA LYS A 8 4.52 -6.67 -10.67
C LYS A 8 4.95 -6.46 -9.21
N LEU A 9 4.07 -6.74 -8.24
CA LEU A 9 4.42 -6.60 -6.83
C LEU A 9 5.52 -7.57 -6.39
N PHE A 10 5.49 -8.80 -6.89
CA PHE A 10 6.58 -9.75 -6.66
C PHE A 10 7.90 -9.29 -7.28
N ASN A 11 7.88 -8.74 -8.49
CA ASN A 11 9.07 -8.19 -9.15
C ASN A 11 9.67 -7.03 -8.34
N ILE A 12 8.84 -6.12 -7.84
CA ILE A 12 9.29 -5.04 -6.95
C ILE A 12 9.93 -5.64 -5.70
N ASN A 13 9.28 -6.61 -5.05
CA ASN A 13 9.84 -7.24 -3.84
C ASN A 13 11.17 -7.96 -4.09
N GLN A 14 11.36 -8.57 -5.27
CA GLN A 14 12.65 -9.17 -5.64
C GLN A 14 13.72 -8.09 -5.86
N GLN A 15 13.38 -6.96 -6.46
CA GLN A 15 14.31 -5.83 -6.60
C GLN A 15 14.71 -5.27 -5.22
N ILE A 16 13.76 -5.15 -4.29
CA ILE A 16 14.06 -4.73 -2.91
C ILE A 16 15.09 -5.66 -2.29
N LYS A 17 14.89 -6.98 -2.38
CA LYS A 17 15.85 -7.97 -1.84
C LYS A 17 17.24 -7.90 -2.46
N GLN A 18 17.34 -7.48 -3.73
CA GLN A 18 18.63 -7.26 -4.39
C GLN A 18 19.32 -5.98 -3.92
N ILE A 19 18.53 -4.97 -3.51
CA ILE A 19 19.05 -3.68 -3.03
C ILE A 19 19.41 -3.77 -1.54
N ASP A 20 18.60 -4.47 -0.76
CA ASP A 20 18.71 -4.63 0.69
C ASP A 20 19.51 -5.89 1.06
N GLU A 21 20.81 -5.87 0.74
CA GLU A 21 21.73 -6.99 1.00
C GLU A 21 21.81 -7.35 2.49
N GLU A 22 21.56 -6.39 3.39
CA GLU A 22 21.60 -6.57 4.83
C GLU A 22 20.28 -7.10 5.44
N ASN A 23 19.23 -7.30 4.62
CA ASN A 23 17.89 -7.69 5.06
C ASN A 23 17.32 -6.76 6.15
N TYR A 24 17.54 -5.45 6.01
CA TYR A 24 17.02 -4.44 6.91
C TYR A 24 15.49 -4.33 6.84
N TYR A 25 14.92 -4.52 5.65
CA TYR A 25 13.49 -4.42 5.38
C TYR A 25 12.78 -5.77 5.43
N ASN A 26 11.53 -5.74 5.90
CA ASN A 26 10.64 -6.89 5.95
C ASN A 26 9.29 -6.55 5.30
N PHE A 27 9.33 -6.38 3.98
CA PHE A 27 8.13 -6.05 3.21
C PHE A 27 7.16 -7.22 3.14
N MET A 28 5.90 -6.90 3.41
CA MET A 28 4.75 -7.76 3.21
C MET A 28 4.03 -7.31 1.94
N ILE A 29 3.65 -8.26 1.08
CA ILE A 29 2.95 -7.99 -0.20
C ILE A 29 1.45 -8.24 -0.02
N ASP A 30 0.61 -7.35 -0.56
CA ASP A 30 -0.81 -7.63 -0.72
C ASP A 30 -0.99 -8.66 -1.81
N THR A 31 -1.39 -9.86 -1.40
CA THR A 31 -1.62 -10.99 -2.30
C THR A 31 -3.11 -11.15 -2.62
N ASP A 32 -3.95 -10.17 -2.26
CA ASP A 32 -5.42 -10.25 -2.32
C ASP A 32 -5.98 -11.50 -1.63
N THR A 33 -5.22 -12.03 -0.66
CA THR A 33 -5.60 -13.21 0.12
C THR A 33 -6.56 -12.80 1.25
N LYS A 34 -7.38 -13.76 1.69
CA LYS A 34 -8.28 -13.55 2.84
C LYS A 34 -7.54 -13.25 4.16
N GLU A 35 -6.23 -13.51 4.20
CA GLU A 35 -5.36 -13.25 5.35
C GLU A 35 -5.09 -11.77 5.60
N GLY A 36 -5.22 -10.93 4.56
CA GLY A 36 -5.13 -9.46 4.67
C GLY A 36 -3.85 -8.96 5.33
N LYS A 37 -2.73 -9.63 5.07
CA LYS A 37 -1.43 -9.44 5.72
C LYS A 37 -0.92 -7.99 5.76
N THR A 38 -1.23 -7.19 4.74
CA THR A 38 -0.82 -5.77 4.62
C THR A 38 -1.80 -4.78 5.26
N ARG A 39 -2.98 -5.24 5.68
CA ARG A 39 -4.05 -4.36 6.16
C ARG A 39 -3.65 -3.58 7.39
N ILE A 40 -3.93 -2.28 7.32
CA ILE A 40 -3.68 -1.32 8.37
C ILE A 40 -4.94 -0.49 8.59
N ILE A 41 -5.19 -0.10 9.84
CA ILE A 41 -6.15 0.94 10.17
C ILE A 41 -5.42 2.15 10.71
N ILE A 42 -5.89 3.35 10.36
CA ILE A 42 -5.30 4.63 10.78
C ILE A 42 -6.43 5.59 11.14
N ASP A 43 -6.31 6.30 12.26
CA ASP A 43 -7.23 7.39 12.62
C ASP A 43 -6.72 8.77 12.19
N GLU A 44 -7.55 9.80 12.36
CA GLU A 44 -7.23 11.19 11.99
C GLU A 44 -6.07 11.80 12.79
N PHE A 45 -5.61 11.15 13.86
CA PHE A 45 -4.47 11.56 14.68
C PHE A 45 -3.19 10.81 14.32
N GLY A 46 -3.23 9.91 13.33
CA GLY A 46 -2.09 9.09 12.93
C GLY A 46 -1.85 7.87 13.82
N THR A 47 -2.77 7.55 14.74
CA THR A 47 -2.71 6.28 15.47
C THR A 47 -3.01 5.17 14.48
N TRP A 48 -2.16 4.15 14.43
CA TRP A 48 -2.35 3.05 13.51
C TRP A 48 -2.25 1.69 14.18
N LYS A 49 -2.86 0.69 13.54
CA LYS A 49 -2.76 -0.71 13.96
C LYS A 49 -2.78 -1.64 12.75
N LYS A 50 -1.91 -2.65 12.77
CA LYS A 50 -1.98 -3.78 11.83
C LYS A 50 -3.20 -4.65 12.16
N VAL A 51 -4.06 -4.90 11.17
CA VAL A 51 -5.31 -5.65 11.33
C VAL A 51 -5.51 -6.63 10.17
N PRO A 52 -4.95 -7.84 10.25
CA PRO A 52 -4.96 -8.77 9.11
C PRO A 52 -6.37 -9.19 8.68
N PHE A 53 -7.30 -9.29 9.64
CA PHE A 53 -8.70 -9.56 9.36
C PHE A 53 -9.58 -8.78 10.33
N LEU A 54 -10.68 -8.23 9.80
CA LEU A 54 -11.76 -7.65 10.58
C LEU A 54 -13.07 -8.26 10.09
N THR A 55 -13.91 -8.67 11.02
CA THR A 55 -15.34 -8.89 10.76
C THR A 55 -16.02 -7.56 10.43
N GLU A 56 -17.22 -7.61 9.84
CA GLU A 56 -17.98 -6.41 9.53
C GLU A 56 -18.30 -5.58 10.79
N GLU A 57 -18.64 -6.23 11.89
CA GLU A 57 -18.89 -5.57 13.17
C GLU A 57 -17.65 -4.88 13.73
N GLU A 58 -16.48 -5.51 13.64
CA GLU A 58 -15.23 -4.90 14.08
C GLU A 58 -14.85 -3.71 13.20
N ALA A 59 -14.99 -3.83 11.88
CA ALA A 59 -14.77 -2.72 10.96
C ALA A 59 -15.70 -1.54 11.29
N GLN A 60 -16.98 -1.79 11.59
CA GLN A 60 -17.91 -0.75 12.04
C GLN A 60 -17.50 -0.12 13.37
N LYS A 61 -17.03 -0.90 14.35
CA LYS A 61 -16.54 -0.39 15.64
C LYS A 61 -15.33 0.53 15.45
N PHE A 62 -14.39 0.17 14.56
CA PHE A 62 -13.23 1.00 14.24
C PHE A 62 -13.65 2.30 13.53
N ARG A 63 -14.53 2.21 12.53
CA ARG A 63 -15.07 3.41 11.85
C ARG A 63 -15.73 4.40 12.80
N LYS A 64 -16.54 3.92 13.76
CA LYS A 64 -17.16 4.77 14.79
C LYS A 64 -16.15 5.47 15.69
N LYS A 65 -14.94 4.95 15.79
CA LYS A 65 -13.82 5.53 16.53
C LYS A 65 -12.91 6.41 15.66
N GLY A 66 -13.29 6.67 14.41
CA GLY A 66 -12.50 7.49 13.48
C GLY A 66 -11.42 6.72 12.71
N PHE A 67 -11.26 5.41 12.93
CA PHE A 67 -10.29 4.61 12.19
C PHE A 67 -10.78 4.28 10.78
N ARG A 68 -9.88 4.40 9.83
CA ARG A 68 -10.03 4.09 8.41
C ARG A 68 -9.14 2.93 8.02
N GLN A 69 -9.64 2.02 7.19
CA GLN A 69 -8.90 0.81 6.81
C GLN A 69 -8.27 0.96 5.42
N PHE A 70 -6.99 0.63 5.31
CA PHE A 70 -6.19 0.68 4.10
C PHE A 70 -5.56 -0.68 3.78
N VAL A 71 -5.23 -0.87 2.50
CA VAL A 71 -4.55 -2.05 1.97
C VAL A 71 -3.44 -1.58 1.05
N PRO A 72 -2.22 -1.38 1.57
CA PRO A 72 -1.07 -1.04 0.76
C PRO A 72 -0.59 -2.24 -0.04
N ASP A 73 -0.04 -2.00 -1.23
CA ASP A 73 0.53 -3.04 -2.09
C ASP A 73 1.74 -3.73 -1.44
N LEU A 74 2.71 -2.94 -0.94
CA LEU A 74 3.79 -3.43 -0.10
C LEU A 74 3.92 -2.57 1.15
N ILE A 75 4.12 -3.22 2.30
CA ILE A 75 4.32 -2.52 3.57
C ILE A 75 5.36 -3.22 4.45
N ASP A 76 6.25 -2.42 5.01
CA ASP A 76 7.08 -2.76 6.16
C ASP A 76 6.58 -1.98 7.37
N PHE A 77 5.91 -2.67 8.29
CA PHE A 77 5.37 -2.06 9.52
C PHE A 77 6.46 -1.63 10.51
N LYS A 78 7.60 -2.34 10.53
CA LYS A 78 8.69 -2.09 11.48
C LYS A 78 9.40 -0.79 11.11
N ASN A 79 9.77 -0.67 9.83
CA ASN A 79 10.48 0.48 9.30
C ASN A 79 9.52 1.61 8.85
N LYS A 80 8.21 1.39 8.95
CA LYS A 80 7.15 2.30 8.50
C LYS A 80 7.35 2.77 7.07
N VAL A 81 7.51 1.81 6.16
CA VAL A 81 7.69 2.07 4.73
C VAL A 81 6.55 1.44 3.95
N ILE A 82 5.96 2.19 3.02
CA ILE A 82 4.91 1.75 2.11
C ILE A 82 5.38 1.97 0.67
N ILE A 83 5.10 1.01 -0.20
CA ILE A 83 5.28 1.15 -1.65
C ILE A 83 3.94 0.83 -2.30
N GLU A 84 3.43 1.76 -3.12
CA GLU A 84 2.19 1.61 -3.89
C GLU A 84 2.51 1.61 -5.38
N TYR A 85 1.96 0.66 -6.13
CA TYR A 85 2.05 0.60 -7.59
C TYR A 85 0.83 1.27 -8.22
N GLN A 86 1.05 2.24 -9.10
CA GLN A 86 0.01 3.08 -9.68
C GLN A 86 -0.08 2.87 -11.19
N GLU A 87 -1.23 2.39 -11.66
CA GLU A 87 -1.58 2.36 -13.08
C GLU A 87 -2.03 3.74 -13.56
N GLU A 88 -1.75 4.11 -14.81
CA GLU A 88 -2.29 5.36 -15.35
C GLU A 88 -3.83 5.33 -15.42
N SER A 89 -4.45 6.41 -14.96
CA SER A 89 -5.88 6.69 -15.19
C SER A 89 -6.13 7.41 -16.53
N LYS A 90 -5.07 7.81 -17.26
CA LYS A 90 -5.17 8.55 -18.53
C LYS A 90 -5.72 7.65 -19.64
N GLY A 91 -7.04 7.65 -19.78
CA GLY A 91 -7.71 7.01 -20.93
C GLY A 91 -9.07 6.39 -20.65
N ARG A 92 -9.58 6.35 -19.41
CA ARG A 92 -10.97 5.95 -19.17
C ARG A 92 -11.94 7.13 -19.38
N GLN A 93 -11.95 7.72 -20.58
CA GLN A 93 -13.15 8.39 -21.11
C GLN A 93 -14.16 7.34 -21.58
N GLY A 94 -14.56 6.47 -20.67
CA GLY A 94 -15.64 5.52 -20.87
C GLY A 94 -16.60 5.67 -19.71
N VAL A 95 -17.86 5.96 -20.02
CA VAL A 95 -19.02 6.12 -19.13
C VAL A 95 -19.36 4.84 -18.32
N LEU A 96 -18.39 3.96 -18.14
CA LEU A 96 -18.45 2.76 -17.31
C LEU A 96 -17.23 2.74 -16.39
N ARG A 97 -17.18 3.67 -15.41
CA ARG A 97 -16.70 3.26 -14.09
C ARG A 97 -17.60 2.07 -13.74
N ARG A 98 -17.11 0.84 -13.89
CA ARG A 98 -17.84 -0.35 -13.43
C ARG A 98 -18.26 -0.02 -12.01
N ARG A 99 -19.56 0.21 -11.81
CA ARG A 99 -20.19 0.34 -10.50
C ARG A 99 -19.57 -0.73 -9.61
N GLY A 100 -18.76 -0.29 -8.65
CA GLY A 100 -18.07 -1.12 -7.68
C GLY A 100 -17.27 -2.28 -8.29
N LYS A 101 -15.94 -2.27 -8.11
CA LYS A 101 -15.33 -3.52 -7.66
C LYS A 101 -16.17 -3.94 -6.45
N ILE A 102 -17.00 -4.97 -6.64
CA ILE A 102 -17.89 -5.60 -5.65
C ILE A 102 -17.32 -5.35 -4.26
N ASN A 103 -18.08 -4.70 -3.38
CA ASN A 103 -17.73 -4.42 -1.98
C ASN A 103 -16.92 -5.60 -1.40
N LYS A 104 -15.59 -5.50 -1.48
CA LYS A 104 -14.72 -6.49 -0.86
C LYS A 104 -14.77 -6.14 0.61
N LYS A 105 -15.67 -6.78 1.35
CA LYS A 105 -15.56 -6.98 2.81
C LYS A 105 -15.15 -5.73 3.62
N GLY A 106 -15.95 -4.67 3.58
CA GLY A 106 -15.87 -3.59 4.55
C GLY A 106 -14.70 -2.60 4.40
N HIS A 107 -14.00 -2.60 3.26
CA HIS A 107 -13.03 -1.55 2.91
C HIS A 107 -13.74 -0.21 2.67
N ASP A 108 -13.15 0.86 3.20
CA ASP A 108 -13.63 2.22 2.94
C ASP A 108 -13.13 2.65 1.55
N GLU A 109 -14.02 3.23 0.74
CA GLU A 109 -13.65 3.81 -0.56
C GLU A 109 -13.03 5.19 -0.32
N PHE A 110 -11.71 5.27 -0.39
CA PHE A 110 -10.94 6.52 -0.30
C PHE A 110 -10.38 6.92 -1.64
N SER A 111 -10.29 8.23 -1.87
CA SER A 111 -9.43 8.74 -2.94
C SER A 111 -7.96 8.42 -2.60
N ASP A 112 -7.09 8.37 -3.60
CA ASP A 112 -5.66 8.15 -3.34
C ASP A 112 -5.03 9.32 -2.57
N GLU A 113 -5.57 10.55 -2.73
CA GLU A 113 -5.17 11.73 -1.95
C GLU A 113 -5.48 11.56 -0.47
N ASP A 114 -6.65 11.02 -0.12
CA ASP A 114 -7.00 10.74 1.27
C ASP A 114 -6.04 9.71 1.89
N LYS A 115 -5.69 8.65 1.14
CA LYS A 115 -4.77 7.61 1.63
C LYS A 115 -3.41 8.18 2.00
N ASP A 116 -2.85 9.03 1.15
CA ASP A 116 -1.54 9.65 1.38
C ASP A 116 -1.53 10.46 2.68
N ILE A 117 -2.60 11.22 2.93
CA ILE A 117 -2.77 12.01 4.17
C ILE A 117 -2.72 11.08 5.39
N PHE A 118 -3.45 9.96 5.38
CA PHE A 118 -3.44 9.03 6.52
C PHE A 118 -2.08 8.35 6.71
N TYR A 119 -1.38 7.98 5.64
CA TYR A 119 -0.03 7.42 5.74
C TYR A 119 0.95 8.44 6.33
N GLU A 120 0.89 9.69 5.89
CA GLU A 120 1.71 10.78 6.42
C GLU A 120 1.42 11.02 7.91
N LEU A 121 0.14 11.11 8.30
CA LEU A 121 -0.28 11.24 9.70
C LEU A 121 0.30 10.10 10.57
N ALA A 122 0.27 8.86 10.07
CA ALA A 122 0.83 7.70 10.76
C ALA A 122 2.37 7.60 10.72
N LYS A 123 3.03 8.58 10.08
CA LYS A 123 4.48 8.68 9.88
C LYS A 123 5.05 7.51 9.08
N PHE A 124 4.30 7.05 8.08
CA PHE A 124 4.83 6.12 7.07
C PHE A 124 5.49 6.91 5.95
N ASN A 125 6.67 6.45 5.53
CA ASN A 125 7.31 6.94 4.32
C ASN A 125 6.74 6.16 3.14
N GLN A 126 6.26 6.86 2.12
CA GLN A 126 5.61 6.27 0.96
C GLN A 126 6.42 6.48 -0.31
N LEU A 127 6.53 5.44 -1.12
CA LEU A 127 6.97 5.54 -2.52
C LEU A 127 5.82 5.13 -3.43
N LYS A 128 5.56 5.93 -4.47
CA LYS A 128 4.63 5.57 -5.54
C LYS A 128 5.42 5.21 -6.79
N ILE A 129 5.26 3.97 -7.26
CA ILE A 129 5.86 3.49 -8.50
C ILE A 129 4.79 3.59 -9.59
N TRP A 130 5.01 4.48 -10.57
CA TRP A 130 4.08 4.67 -11.67
C TRP A 130 4.40 3.74 -12.84
N GLU A 131 3.38 3.09 -13.39
CA GLU A 131 3.51 2.15 -14.51
C GLU A 131 4.18 2.76 -15.75
N ASN A 132 3.95 4.04 -16.02
CA ASN A 132 4.48 4.76 -17.17
C ASN A 132 5.94 5.22 -16.99
N THR A 133 6.48 5.18 -15.76
CA THR A 133 7.88 5.49 -15.50
C THR A 133 8.74 4.37 -16.11
N PRO A 134 9.81 4.69 -16.88
CA PRO A 134 10.69 3.66 -17.43
C PRO A 134 11.23 2.72 -16.34
N PRO A 135 11.34 1.39 -16.58
CA PRO A 135 11.74 0.43 -15.55
C PRO A 135 13.06 0.76 -14.86
N GLU A 136 14.04 1.29 -15.59
CA GLU A 136 15.35 1.70 -15.05
C GLU A 136 15.19 2.83 -14.03
N LYS A 137 14.31 3.78 -14.32
CA LYS A 137 14.03 4.91 -13.44
C LYS A 137 13.20 4.48 -12.22
N GLN A 138 12.23 3.57 -12.39
CA GLN A 138 11.53 2.97 -11.25
C GLN A 138 12.51 2.29 -10.28
N LYS A 139 13.48 1.55 -10.82
CA LYS A 139 14.52 0.88 -10.02
C LYS A 139 15.44 1.88 -9.32
N GLU A 140 15.81 2.97 -9.98
CA GLU A 140 16.59 4.05 -9.39
C GLU A 140 15.84 4.73 -8.23
N GLU A 141 14.59 5.16 -8.46
CA GLU A 141 13.72 5.77 -7.44
C GLU A 141 13.53 4.85 -6.23
N LEU A 142 13.26 3.55 -6.47
CA LEU A 142 13.16 2.55 -5.42
C LEU A 142 14.46 2.44 -4.61
N ARG A 143 15.61 2.39 -5.28
CA ARG A 143 16.92 2.27 -4.62
C ARG A 143 17.23 3.50 -3.77
N GLU A 144 17.02 4.70 -4.30
CA GLU A 144 17.27 5.94 -3.57
C GLU A 144 16.36 6.05 -2.35
N PHE A 145 15.08 5.76 -2.53
CA PHE A 145 14.09 5.78 -1.45
C PHE A 145 14.50 4.84 -0.30
N LEU A 146 14.84 3.58 -0.60
CA LEU A 146 15.29 2.63 0.43
C LEU A 146 16.61 3.06 1.09
N LYS A 147 17.54 3.69 0.36
CA LYS A 147 18.78 4.22 0.96
C LYS A 147 18.54 5.37 1.93
N ILE A 148 17.59 6.26 1.62
CA ILE A 148 17.25 7.40 2.47
C ILE A 148 16.67 6.94 3.81
N PHE A 149 15.91 5.83 3.81
CA PHE A 149 15.21 5.34 5.01
C PHE A 149 15.86 4.15 5.70
N SER A 150 16.93 3.59 5.15
CA SER A 150 17.79 2.61 5.84
C SER A 150 18.83 3.31 6.74
N SER A 151 19.25 4.53 6.37
CA SER A 151 20.28 5.30 7.07
C SER A 151 19.77 6.20 8.21
N LYS A 152 18.45 6.23 8.45
CA LYS A 152 17.81 7.15 9.40
C LYS A 152 17.43 6.55 10.77
N ASN A 153 17.85 5.32 11.07
CA ASN A 153 17.60 4.68 12.37
C ASN A 153 18.89 4.24 13.06
#